data_AF-A0A923A2M0-F1
#
_entry.id   AF-A0A923A2M0-F1
#
_cell.length_a   1.000
_cell.length_b   1.000
_cell.length_c   1.000
_cell.angle_alpha   90.00
_cell.angle_beta   90.00
_cell.angle_gamma   90.00
#
_symmetry.space_group_name_H-M   'P 1'
#
loop_
_entity.id
_entity.type
_entity.pdbx_description
1 polymer ?
#
loop_
_entity_poly.entity_id
_entity_poly.type
_entity_poly.pdbx_seq_one_letter_code
_entity_poly.pdbx_strand_id
1 'polypeptide(L)'
;MPDNLPKIILDSILFNSQVLMDKKLDFQGICGLQKWKAEIPAWKDLEDWKWISRFAYQVIEKRGTGGGGFRKMYFEFLEEASNYLPQIESMGLPEMMKETMSAWTDLAISLKAASDNDQPDFSEVEKKLVLLIKRESFYHQTALNLG
;
A
#
# COMPACT_ATOMS: atom_id res chain seq x y z
N MET A 1 21.72 -8.34 22.10
CA MET A 1 20.43 -7.81 21.58
C MET A 1 19.50 -7.62 22.77
N PRO A 2 18.52 -6.68 22.72
CA PRO A 2 17.58 -6.51 23.82
C PRO A 2 16.73 -7.78 24.02
N ASP A 3 16.54 -8.18 25.27
CA ASP A 3 15.88 -9.45 25.65
C ASP A 3 14.40 -9.53 25.25
N ASN A 4 13.79 -8.39 24.90
CA ASN A 4 12.39 -8.26 24.52
C ASN A 4 12.17 -8.03 23.02
N LEU A 5 13.18 -8.28 22.17
CA LEU A 5 13.11 -8.01 20.74
C LEU A 5 11.89 -8.66 20.03
N PRO A 6 11.54 -9.94 20.26
CA PRO A 6 10.35 -10.55 19.64
C PRO A 6 9.05 -9.83 20.00
N LYS A 7 8.94 -9.35 21.25
CA LYS A 7 7.78 -8.58 21.70
C LYS A 7 7.74 -7.20 21.03
N ILE A 8 8.88 -6.51 20.92
CA ILE A 8 8.95 -5.22 20.22
C ILE A 8 8.56 -5.37 18.74
N ILE A 9 9.02 -6.43 18.08
CA ILE A 9 8.65 -6.76 16.69
C ILE A 9 7.14 -6.95 16.57
N LEU A 10 6.56 -7.80 17.42
CA LEU A 10 5.12 -8.06 17.45
C LEU A 10 4.32 -6.77 17.66
N ASP A 11 4.62 -6.02 18.73
CA ASP A 11 3.93 -4.78 19.08
C ASP A 11 4.02 -3.75 17.93
N SER A 12 5.17 -3.67 17.25
CA SER A 12 5.38 -2.76 16.12
C SER A 12 4.53 -3.13 14.89
N ILE A 13 4.44 -4.42 14.55
CA ILE A 13 3.62 -4.92 13.44
C ILE A 13 2.13 -4.69 13.72
N LEU A 14 1.69 -5.00 14.94
CA LEU A 14 0.32 -4.79 15.38
C LEU A 14 -0.04 -3.31 15.35
N PHE A 15 0.81 -2.44 15.93
CA PHE A 15 0.58 -0.99 15.94
C PHE A 15 0.49 -0.41 14.53
N ASN A 16 1.43 -0.76 13.63
CA ASN A 16 1.39 -0.30 12.24
C ASN A 16 0.07 -0.69 11.56
N SER A 17 -0.38 -1.93 11.75
CA SER A 17 -1.62 -2.41 11.15
C SER A 17 -2.85 -1.77 11.77
N GLN A 18 -2.86 -1.48 13.08
CA GLN A 18 -3.92 -0.71 13.73
C GLN A 18 -4.02 0.70 13.16
N VAL A 19 -2.90 1.41 12.98
CA VAL A 19 -2.86 2.77 12.44
C VAL A 19 -3.35 2.81 10.99
N LEU A 20 -2.95 1.86 10.14
CA LEU A 20 -3.37 1.81 8.73
C LEU A 20 -4.84 1.38 8.56
N MET A 21 -5.41 0.70 9.55
CA MET A 21 -6.81 0.30 9.61
C MET A 21 -7.70 1.27 10.41
N ASP A 22 -7.13 2.33 11.02
CA ASP A 22 -7.87 3.25 11.86
C ASP A 22 -8.86 4.09 11.04
N LYS A 23 -10.15 3.88 11.30
CA LYS A 23 -11.24 4.58 10.61
C LYS A 23 -11.45 6.02 11.11
N LYS A 24 -10.81 6.43 12.21
CA LYS A 24 -10.88 7.81 12.71
C LYS A 24 -10.09 8.78 11.83
N LEU A 25 -9.09 8.28 11.11
CA LEU A 25 -8.23 9.08 10.23
C LEU A 25 -8.59 8.78 8.78
N ASP A 26 -9.56 9.53 8.28
CA ASP A 26 -10.21 9.22 7.00
C ASP A 26 -9.38 9.60 5.75
N PHE A 27 -8.23 10.26 5.93
CA PHE A 27 -7.33 10.73 4.87
C PHE A 27 -6.05 9.90 4.72
N GLN A 28 -5.90 8.81 5.47
CA GLN A 28 -4.72 7.94 5.43
C GLN A 28 -5.09 6.46 5.45
N GLY A 29 -4.09 5.59 5.27
CA GLY A 29 -4.26 4.14 5.32
C GLY A 29 -5.35 3.64 4.37
N ILE A 30 -6.11 2.63 4.79
CA ILE A 30 -7.16 2.04 3.96
C ILE A 30 -8.29 3.04 3.68
N CYS A 31 -8.65 3.90 4.64
CA CYS A 31 -9.68 4.92 4.42
C CYS A 31 -9.26 5.95 3.36
N GLY A 32 -8.01 6.40 3.38
CA GLY A 32 -7.46 7.28 2.34
C GLY A 32 -7.50 6.65 0.96
N LEU A 33 -7.15 5.36 0.84
CA LEU A 33 -7.26 4.64 -0.44
C LEU A 33 -8.70 4.51 -0.92
N GLN A 34 -9.66 4.27 -0.02
CA GLN A 34 -11.08 4.19 -0.37
C GLN A 34 -11.64 5.52 -0.84
N LYS A 35 -11.24 6.63 -0.20
CA LYS A 35 -11.57 7.98 -0.69
C LYS A 35 -11.01 8.22 -2.08
N TRP A 36 -9.72 7.93 -2.28
CA TRP A 36 -9.09 8.09 -3.58
C TRP A 36 -9.81 7.28 -4.66
N LYS A 37 -10.22 6.04 -4.35
CA LYS A 37 -11.02 5.20 -5.25
C LYS A 37 -12.34 5.86 -5.65
N ALA A 38 -13.00 6.57 -4.74
CA ALA A 38 -14.24 7.29 -5.05
C ALA A 38 -14.01 8.54 -5.92
N GLU A 39 -12.81 9.13 -5.87
CA GLU A 39 -12.45 10.35 -6.59
C GLU A 39 -11.89 10.09 -8.00
N ILE A 40 -11.19 8.98 -8.23
CA ILE A 40 -10.59 8.63 -9.53
C ILE A 40 -11.55 8.78 -10.73
N PRO A 41 -12.83 8.34 -10.67
CA PRO A 41 -13.73 8.48 -11.81
C PRO A 41 -13.96 9.92 -12.28
N ALA A 42 -13.83 10.90 -11.37
CA ALA A 42 -13.97 12.32 -11.66
C ALA A 42 -12.68 12.94 -12.23
N TRP A 43 -11.54 12.25 -12.16
CA TRP A 43 -10.27 12.79 -12.67
C TRP A 43 -10.28 13.00 -14.18
N LYS A 44 -11.14 12.28 -14.90
CA LYS A 44 -11.30 12.47 -16.36
C LYS A 44 -11.85 13.84 -16.74
N ASP A 45 -12.54 14.51 -15.81
CA ASP A 45 -13.19 15.80 -16.02
C ASP A 45 -12.27 16.98 -15.62
N LEU A 46 -11.07 16.70 -15.09
CA LEU A 46 -10.07 17.71 -14.74
C LEU A 46 -9.34 18.22 -15.98
N GLU A 47 -9.12 19.53 -16.07
CA GLU A 47 -8.40 20.14 -17.22
C GLU A 47 -6.94 19.65 -17.30
N ASP A 48 -6.30 19.45 -16.16
CA ASP A 48 -4.90 19.07 -16.00
C ASP A 48 -4.71 17.57 -15.65
N TRP A 49 -5.68 16.73 -16.00
CA TRP A 49 -5.71 15.29 -15.67
C TRP A 49 -4.40 14.55 -16.02
N LYS A 50 -3.75 14.90 -17.15
CA LYS A 50 -2.45 14.32 -17.53
C LYS A 50 -1.37 14.63 -16.50
N TRP A 51 -1.28 15.89 -16.10
CA TRP A 51 -0.28 16.34 -15.14
C TRP A 51 -0.54 15.72 -13.76
N ILE A 52 -1.78 15.74 -13.28
CA ILE A 52 -2.16 15.15 -11.99
C ILE A 52 -1.83 13.66 -11.96
N SER A 53 -2.21 12.91 -13.00
CA SER A 53 -1.93 11.47 -13.08
C SER A 53 -0.42 11.18 -13.11
N ARG A 54 0.34 11.95 -13.89
CA ARG A 54 1.80 11.84 -13.96
C ARG A 54 2.45 12.17 -12.61
N PHE A 55 1.96 13.20 -11.93
CA PHE A 55 2.46 13.61 -10.63
C PHE A 55 2.17 12.56 -9.56
N ALA A 56 0.97 11.98 -9.53
CA ALA A 56 0.62 10.89 -8.63
C ALA A 56 1.55 9.67 -8.82
N TYR A 57 1.85 9.27 -10.06
CA TYR A 57 2.87 8.26 -10.35
C TYR A 57 4.23 8.61 -9.73
N GLN A 58 4.70 9.85 -9.89
CA GLN A 58 5.99 10.28 -9.35
C GLN A 58 6.03 10.30 -7.83
N VAL A 59 4.93 10.69 -7.18
CA VAL A 59 4.78 10.67 -5.72
C VAL A 59 4.95 9.23 -5.20
N ILE A 60 4.30 8.27 -5.85
CA ILE A 60 4.34 6.85 -5.46
C ILE A 60 5.71 6.22 -5.73
N GLU A 61 6.25 6.38 -6.94
CA GLU A 61 7.43 5.61 -7.41
C GLU A 61 8.77 6.34 -7.34
N LYS A 62 8.78 7.68 -7.47
CA LYS A 62 10.03 8.45 -7.61
C LYS A 62 10.41 9.24 -6.37
N ARG A 63 9.42 9.71 -5.62
CA ARG A 63 9.62 10.50 -4.40
C ARG A 63 9.54 9.66 -3.13
N GLY A 64 9.09 8.40 -3.26
CA GLY A 64 9.12 7.41 -2.19
C GLY A 64 8.27 7.81 -0.99
N THR A 65 7.06 8.36 -1.19
CA THR A 65 6.27 8.97 -0.10
C THR A 65 5.24 8.04 0.55
N GLY A 66 5.33 6.72 0.37
CA GLY A 66 4.42 5.79 1.07
C GLY A 66 4.03 4.53 0.30
N GLY A 67 4.27 4.49 -1.02
CA GLY A 67 3.88 3.37 -1.88
C GLY A 67 4.86 2.20 -1.88
N GLY A 68 5.18 1.68 -3.08
CA GLY A 68 5.99 0.47 -3.26
C GLY A 68 7.34 0.51 -2.52
N GLY A 69 8.00 1.67 -2.47
CA GLY A 69 9.29 1.82 -1.78
C GLY A 69 9.25 1.49 -0.28
N PHE A 70 8.24 1.96 0.46
CA PHE A 70 8.09 1.62 1.88
C PHE A 70 7.61 0.18 2.07
N ARG A 71 6.78 -0.34 1.16
CA ARG A 71 6.33 -1.74 1.21
C ARG A 71 7.50 -2.70 0.98
N LYS A 72 8.48 -2.31 0.13
CA LYS A 72 9.73 -3.05 -0.04
C LYS A 72 10.55 -3.10 1.25
N MET A 73 10.81 -1.94 1.86
CA MET A 73 11.54 -1.85 3.13
C MET A 73 10.86 -2.68 4.22
N TYR A 74 9.53 -2.63 4.26
CA TYR A 74 8.75 -3.36 5.25
C TYR A 74 8.71 -4.87 4.96
N PHE A 75 8.70 -5.28 3.69
CA PHE A 75 8.87 -6.69 3.29
C PHE A 75 10.22 -7.24 3.77
N GLU A 76 11.33 -6.54 3.51
CA GLU A 76 12.67 -6.92 3.97
C GLU A 76 12.73 -7.01 5.50
N PHE A 77 12.09 -6.06 6.20
CA PHE A 77 11.90 -6.14 7.65
C PHE A 77 11.17 -7.41 8.09
N LEU A 78 10.08 -7.79 7.42
CA LEU A 78 9.31 -8.99 7.77
C LEU A 78 10.13 -10.27 7.55
N GLU A 79 10.93 -10.34 6.47
CA GLU A 79 11.84 -11.47 6.23
C GLU A 79 12.87 -11.61 7.35
N GLU A 80 13.46 -10.50 7.80
CA GLU A 80 14.39 -10.51 8.93
C GLU A 80 13.69 -10.88 10.25
N ALA A 81 12.51 -10.31 10.48
CA ALA A 81 11.71 -10.51 11.67
C ALA A 81 11.23 -11.95 11.84
N SER A 82 11.00 -12.68 10.74
CA SER A 82 10.65 -14.11 10.74
C SER A 82 11.67 -14.98 11.50
N ASN A 83 12.94 -14.57 11.57
CA ASN A 83 13.96 -15.28 12.35
C ASN A 83 13.76 -15.18 13.87
N TYR A 84 13.07 -14.13 14.32
CA TYR A 84 12.80 -13.87 15.74
C TYR A 84 11.36 -14.24 16.13
N LEU A 85 10.43 -14.17 15.19
CA LEU A 85 9.01 -14.50 15.37
C LEU A 85 8.53 -15.36 14.18
N PRO A 86 8.75 -16.69 14.22
CA PRO A 86 8.42 -17.60 13.10
C PRO A 86 6.96 -17.57 12.65
N GLN A 87 6.05 -17.08 13.51
CA GLN A 87 4.65 -16.87 13.18
C GLN A 87 4.47 -15.96 11.96
N ILE A 88 5.34 -14.95 11.80
CA ILE A 88 5.34 -14.03 10.65
C ILE A 88 5.41 -14.81 9.33
N GLU A 89 6.36 -15.75 9.24
CA GLU A 89 6.54 -16.63 8.09
C GLU A 89 5.37 -17.60 7.93
N SER A 90 4.95 -18.25 9.03
CA SER A 90 3.86 -19.24 8.97
C SER A 90 2.53 -18.66 8.51
N MET A 91 2.31 -17.36 8.75
CA MET A 91 1.12 -16.63 8.31
C MET A 91 1.29 -16.03 6.90
N GLY A 92 2.46 -16.19 6.27
CA GLY A 92 2.75 -15.70 4.92
C GLY A 92 2.84 -14.18 4.81
N LEU A 93 3.12 -13.47 5.92
CA LEU A 93 3.13 -12.02 5.95
C LEU A 93 4.16 -11.38 5.00
N PRO A 94 5.40 -11.91 4.84
CA PRO A 94 6.34 -11.36 3.87
C PRO A 94 5.80 -11.44 2.44
N GLU A 95 5.29 -12.59 2.00
CA GLU A 95 4.78 -12.76 0.64
C GLU A 95 3.56 -11.84 0.38
N MET A 96 2.65 -11.71 1.34
CA MET A 96 1.53 -10.75 1.22
C MET A 96 2.02 -9.30 1.09
N MET A 97 3.07 -8.92 1.81
CA MET A 97 3.65 -7.58 1.71
C MET A 97 4.35 -7.36 0.36
N LYS A 98 5.01 -8.38 -0.17
CA LYS A 98 5.61 -8.35 -1.52
C LYS A 98 4.55 -8.22 -2.62
N GLU A 99 3.43 -8.94 -2.51
CA GLU A 99 2.29 -8.75 -3.41
C GLU A 99 1.71 -7.33 -3.31
N THR A 100 1.62 -6.80 -2.09
CA THR A 100 1.14 -5.43 -1.83
C THR A 100 2.08 -4.38 -2.42
N MET A 101 3.39 -4.56 -2.28
CA MET A 101 4.43 -3.77 -2.94
C MET A 101 4.22 -3.77 -4.47
N SER A 102 4.03 -4.94 -5.07
CA SER A 102 3.78 -5.06 -6.51
C SER A 102 2.50 -4.33 -6.94
N ALA A 103 1.42 -4.45 -6.16
CA ALA A 103 0.16 -3.77 -6.43
C ALA A 103 0.28 -2.23 -6.40
N TRP A 104 1.09 -1.68 -5.50
CA TRP A 104 1.42 -0.25 -5.48
C TRP A 104 2.14 0.19 -6.75
N THR A 105 3.13 -0.57 -7.19
CA THR A 105 3.88 -0.26 -8.42
C THR A 105 3.01 -0.39 -9.66
N ASP A 106 2.16 -1.42 -9.74
CA ASP A 106 1.19 -1.60 -10.81
C ASP A 106 0.22 -0.41 -10.91
N LEU A 107 -0.30 0.07 -9.78
CA LEU A 107 -1.14 1.25 -9.73
C LEU A 107 -0.40 2.49 -10.25
N ALA A 108 0.84 2.71 -9.80
CA ALA A 108 1.64 3.83 -10.25
C ALA A 108 1.92 3.78 -11.76
N ILE A 109 2.26 2.61 -12.30
CA ILE A 109 2.48 2.42 -13.74
C ILE A 109 1.19 2.70 -14.51
N SER A 110 0.02 2.29 -14.01
CA SER A 110 -1.25 2.60 -14.66
C SER A 110 -1.56 4.10 -14.67
N LEU A 111 -1.20 4.86 -13.63
CA LEU A 111 -1.31 6.32 -13.61
C LEU A 111 -0.38 6.99 -14.63
N LYS A 112 0.84 6.48 -14.78
CA LYS A 112 1.74 6.93 -15.85
C LYS A 112 1.12 6.65 -17.22
N ALA A 113 0.62 5.44 -17.44
CA ALA A 113 0.02 5.07 -18.72
C ALA A 113 -1.20 5.94 -19.03
N ALA A 114 -2.08 6.19 -18.05
CA ALA A 114 -3.18 7.13 -18.19
C ALA A 114 -2.67 8.51 -18.63
N SER A 115 -1.66 9.07 -17.96
CA SER A 115 -1.12 10.40 -18.34
C SER A 115 -0.53 10.48 -19.76
N ASP A 116 -0.08 9.36 -20.29
CA ASP A 116 0.53 9.28 -21.63
C ASP A 116 -0.54 9.08 -22.74
N ASN A 117 -1.81 8.79 -22.38
CA ASN A 117 -2.91 8.63 -23.34
C ASN A 117 -3.39 9.97 -23.93
N ASP A 118 -4.05 9.89 -25.09
CA ASP A 118 -4.68 11.06 -25.73
C ASP A 118 -5.98 11.49 -25.05
N GLN A 119 -6.72 10.52 -24.49
CA GLN A 119 -8.00 10.73 -23.81
C GLN A 119 -7.90 10.29 -22.34
N PRO A 120 -8.67 10.90 -21.43
CA PRO A 120 -8.67 10.53 -20.02
C PRO A 120 -9.35 9.18 -19.79
N ASP A 121 -8.56 8.10 -19.79
CA ASP A 121 -8.99 6.76 -19.43
C ASP A 121 -8.30 6.32 -18.13
N PHE A 122 -9.08 6.22 -17.07
CA PHE A 122 -8.65 5.77 -15.74
C PHE A 122 -9.16 4.37 -15.38
N SER A 123 -9.75 3.63 -16.33
CA SER A 123 -10.36 2.33 -16.06
C SER A 123 -9.36 1.30 -15.50
N GLU A 124 -8.13 1.27 -16.01
CA GLU A 124 -7.06 0.42 -15.46
C GLU A 124 -6.58 0.92 -14.09
N VAL A 125 -6.50 2.24 -13.88
CA VAL A 125 -6.16 2.83 -12.57
C VAL A 125 -7.16 2.40 -11.51
N GLU A 126 -8.46 2.47 -11.81
CA GLU A 126 -9.53 2.01 -10.91
C GLU A 126 -9.38 0.53 -10.55
N LYS A 127 -9.16 -0.33 -11.55
CA LYS A 127 -8.96 -1.78 -11.34
C LYS A 127 -7.75 -2.05 -10.44
N LYS A 128 -6.62 -1.40 -10.71
CA LYS A 128 -5.39 -1.56 -9.92
C LYS A 128 -5.55 -1.03 -8.51
N LEU A 129 -6.25 0.09 -8.32
CA LEU A 129 -6.53 0.65 -7.00
C LEU A 129 -7.44 -0.26 -6.17
N VAL A 130 -8.47 -0.87 -6.76
CA VAL A 130 -9.30 -1.88 -6.09
C VAL A 130 -8.47 -3.08 -5.65
N LEU A 131 -7.60 -3.58 -6.52
CA LEU A 131 -6.72 -4.70 -6.19
C LEU A 131 -5.76 -4.34 -5.06
N LEU A 132 -5.14 -3.16 -5.12
CA LEU A 132 -4.25 -2.65 -4.08
C LEU A 132 -4.97 -2.60 -2.72
N ILE A 133 -6.14 -1.96 -2.66
CA ILE A 133 -6.94 -1.86 -1.44
C ILE A 133 -7.22 -3.24 -0.86
N LYS A 134 -7.57 -4.22 -1.70
CA LYS A 134 -7.84 -5.59 -1.26
C LYS A 134 -6.59 -6.23 -0.64
N ARG A 135 -5.43 -6.11 -1.30
CA ARG A 135 -4.16 -6.71 -0.83
C ARG A 135 -3.68 -6.06 0.47
N GLU A 136 -3.66 -4.72 0.51
CA GLU A 136 -3.24 -3.96 1.69
C GLU A 136 -4.16 -4.26 2.90
N SER A 137 -5.48 -4.28 2.69
CA SER A 137 -6.44 -4.62 3.74
C SER A 137 -6.25 -6.05 4.24
N PHE A 138 -6.02 -7.00 3.32
CA PHE A 138 -5.83 -8.41 3.67
C PHE A 138 -4.55 -8.63 4.48
N TYR A 139 -3.44 -7.97 4.10
CA TYR A 139 -2.21 -7.98 4.87
C TYR A 139 -2.46 -7.50 6.31
N HIS A 140 -3.04 -6.30 6.49
CA HIS A 140 -3.22 -5.73 7.81
C HIS A 140 -4.20 -6.51 8.68
N GLN A 141 -5.28 -7.04 8.11
CA GLN A 141 -6.20 -7.92 8.83
C GLN A 141 -5.51 -9.20 9.30
N THR A 142 -4.67 -9.79 8.45
CA THR A 142 -3.89 -10.99 8.80
C THR A 142 -2.87 -10.67 9.89
N ALA A 143 -2.13 -9.57 9.75
CA ALA A 143 -1.12 -9.14 10.72
C ALA A 143 -1.71 -8.85 12.10
N LEU A 144 -2.94 -8.34 12.19
CA LEU A 144 -3.63 -8.11 13.47
C LEU A 144 -3.95 -9.41 14.23
N ASN A 145 -3.96 -10.56 13.56
CA ASN A 145 -4.17 -11.87 14.20
C ASN A 145 -2.86 -12.49 14.74
N LEU A 146 -1.72 -11.78 14.67
CA LEU A 146 -0.47 -12.20 15.31
C LEU A 146 -0.52 -12.10 16.85
N GLY A 147 -1.41 -11.26 17.39
CA GLY A 147 -1.54 -10.96 18.82
C GLY A 147 -2.78 -11.55 19.47
#